data_AF-A0A2N2EMM3-F1
#
_entry.id   AF-A0A2N2EMM3-F1
#
_cell.length_a   1.000
_cell.length_b   1.000
_cell.length_c   1.000
_cell.angle_alpha   90.00
_cell.angle_beta   90.00
_cell.angle_gamma   90.00
#
_symmetry.space_group_name_H-M   'P 1'
#
loop_
_entity.id
_entity.type
_entity.pdbx_description
1 polymer ?
#
loop_
_entity_poly.entity_id
_entity_poly.type
_entity_poly.pdbx_seq_one_letter_code
_entity_poly.pdbx_strand_id
1 'polypeptide(L)'
;MKKIIVIAACLLAQPLAAAVGEPALELSGYISSWTQDCSGGSCRLPVPGERNRSVALRLALPAAPGEAAAAGASEKLLLPGGAELSAGLNFYAVCPYAGRDNCAGRYFQAQVSLAGPAGAFCASALNAADFAPFPVMMCAGSLPDGTRYGITLHRSPL
;
A
#
# COMPACT_ATOMS: atom_id res chain seq x y z
N MET A 1 70.24 -24.02 17.34
CA MET A 1 69.48 -23.22 16.36
C MET A 1 68.31 -24.06 15.84
N LYS A 2 67.08 -23.86 16.33
CA LYS A 2 65.86 -24.58 15.88
C LYS A 2 64.88 -23.54 15.33
N LYS A 3 64.59 -23.62 14.03
CA LYS A 3 63.70 -22.69 13.32
C LYS A 3 62.24 -23.04 13.60
N ILE A 4 61.51 -22.05 14.13
CA ILE A 4 60.07 -22.05 14.33
C ILE A 4 59.42 -21.75 12.97
N ILE A 5 58.50 -22.60 12.52
CA ILE A 5 57.63 -22.31 11.38
C ILE A 5 56.24 -22.04 11.97
N VAL A 6 55.89 -20.75 12.05
CA VAL A 6 54.52 -20.30 12.34
C VAL A 6 53.79 -20.26 11.00
N ILE A 7 52.83 -21.17 10.80
CA ILE A 7 51.93 -21.12 9.65
C ILE A 7 50.83 -20.11 9.96
N ALA A 8 50.85 -19.00 9.23
CA ALA A 8 49.91 -17.91 9.35
C ALA A 8 48.50 -18.32 8.91
N ALA A 9 47.55 -18.13 9.82
CA ALA A 9 46.12 -18.18 9.56
C ALA A 9 45.69 -16.90 8.82
N CYS A 10 45.57 -16.96 7.49
CA CYS A 10 44.93 -15.90 6.70
C CYS A 10 44.12 -16.55 5.56
N LEU A 11 42.99 -17.16 5.90
CA LEU A 11 42.00 -17.58 4.91
C LEU A 11 40.62 -17.05 5.30
N LEU A 12 40.21 -16.05 4.52
CA LEU A 12 38.83 -15.81 4.06
C LEU A 12 37.86 -15.12 5.03
N ALA A 13 38.20 -13.90 5.45
CA ALA A 13 37.16 -12.87 5.67
C ALA A 13 36.81 -12.28 4.29
N GLN A 14 35.95 -12.95 3.52
CA GLN A 14 35.31 -12.30 2.38
C GLN A 14 34.34 -11.24 2.94
N PRO A 15 34.39 -9.97 2.46
CA PRO A 15 33.33 -9.03 2.77
C PRO A 15 32.06 -9.63 2.15
N LEU A 16 31.08 -9.97 3.00
CA LEU A 16 29.71 -10.15 2.58
C LEU A 16 29.35 -8.89 1.80
N ALA A 17 29.34 -8.99 0.47
CA ALA A 17 28.75 -7.98 -0.38
C ALA A 17 27.28 -7.95 0.04
N ALA A 18 26.95 -7.03 0.94
CA ALA A 18 25.58 -6.73 1.28
C ALA A 18 24.92 -6.38 -0.04
N ALA A 19 24.00 -7.23 -0.50
CA ALA A 19 23.13 -6.90 -1.60
C ALA A 19 22.46 -5.59 -1.21
N VAL A 20 22.86 -4.50 -1.87
CA VAL A 20 22.29 -3.17 -1.62
C VAL A 20 20.86 -3.27 -2.13
N GLY A 21 19.93 -3.55 -1.21
CA GLY A 21 18.51 -3.64 -1.53
C GLY A 21 18.03 -2.33 -2.17
N GLU A 22 17.12 -2.45 -3.13
CA GLU A 22 16.48 -1.28 -3.73
C GLU A 22 15.87 -0.40 -2.62
N PRO A 23 16.00 0.93 -2.69
CA PRO A 23 15.41 1.81 -1.68
C PRO A 23 13.91 1.55 -1.58
N ALA A 24 13.40 1.58 -0.34
CA ALA A 24 11.97 1.47 -0.11
C ALA A 24 11.21 2.56 -0.88
N LEU A 25 10.05 2.19 -1.43
CA LEU A 25 9.14 3.12 -2.09
C LEU A 25 8.39 3.92 -1.02
N GLU A 26 8.56 5.23 -1.06
CA GLU A 26 7.76 6.16 -0.25
C GLU A 26 6.35 6.26 -0.83
N LEU A 27 5.36 5.97 0.00
CA LEU A 27 3.95 6.12 -0.33
C LEU A 27 3.40 7.32 0.42
N SER A 28 3.04 8.39 -0.29
CA SER A 28 2.54 9.62 0.32
C SER A 28 1.37 10.21 -0.45
N GLY A 29 0.24 10.33 0.23
CA GLY A 29 -0.97 10.90 -0.34
C GLY A 29 -2.01 11.16 0.74
N TYR A 30 -3.26 11.13 0.31
CA TYR A 30 -4.39 11.51 1.13
C TYR A 30 -5.50 10.47 1.08
N ILE A 31 -6.21 10.37 2.19
CA ILE A 31 -7.48 9.66 2.31
C ILE A 31 -8.59 10.67 2.61
N SER A 32 -9.75 10.48 2.00
CA SER A 32 -10.96 11.28 2.26
C SER A 32 -12.16 10.37 2.33
N SER A 33 -13.05 10.60 3.28
CA SER A 33 -14.32 9.87 3.41
C SER A 33 -15.45 10.61 2.71
N TRP A 34 -16.49 9.88 2.33
CA TRP A 34 -17.67 10.42 1.70
C TRP A 34 -18.89 9.51 1.87
N THR A 35 -20.08 10.09 1.71
CA THR A 35 -21.32 9.35 1.50
C THR A 35 -21.86 9.63 0.10
N GLN A 36 -22.58 8.69 -0.46
CA GLN A 36 -23.20 8.86 -1.78
C GLN A 36 -24.58 8.22 -1.78
N ASP A 37 -25.59 9.00 -2.18
CA ASP A 37 -26.95 8.49 -2.36
C ASP A 37 -27.09 7.88 -3.76
N CYS A 38 -27.37 6.58 -3.82
CA CYS A 38 -27.69 5.83 -5.03
C CYS A 38 -29.10 5.19 -4.98
N SER A 39 -30.01 5.73 -4.16
CA SER A 39 -31.38 5.22 -4.02
C SER A 39 -32.28 5.49 -5.25
N GLY A 40 -31.89 6.45 -6.11
CA GLY A 40 -32.59 6.78 -7.36
C GLY A 40 -32.11 5.99 -8.59
N GLY A 41 -32.62 6.37 -9.77
CA GLY A 41 -32.19 5.78 -11.06
C GLY A 41 -30.73 6.07 -11.45
N SER A 42 -30.05 6.97 -10.74
CA SER A 42 -28.62 7.24 -10.84
C SER A 42 -28.05 7.66 -9.48
N CYS A 43 -26.76 7.42 -9.28
CA CYS A 43 -26.06 7.89 -8.09
C CYS A 43 -25.84 9.41 -8.13
N ARG A 44 -26.06 10.09 -7.00
CA ARG A 44 -25.68 11.49 -6.81
C ARG A 44 -24.17 11.65 -6.71
N LEU A 45 -23.67 12.89 -6.74
CA LEU A 45 -22.27 13.16 -6.41
C LEU A 45 -21.99 12.82 -4.93
N PRO A 46 -20.81 12.28 -4.61
CA PRO A 46 -20.43 12.03 -3.22
C PRO A 46 -20.40 13.32 -2.40
N VAL A 47 -21.01 13.27 -1.21
CA VAL A 47 -20.94 14.31 -0.19
C VAL A 47 -19.69 14.06 0.66
N PRO A 48 -18.74 15.02 0.73
CA PRO A 48 -17.50 14.81 1.47
C PRO A 48 -17.73 14.82 2.98
N GLY A 49 -17.10 13.88 3.68
CA GLY A 49 -16.92 13.92 5.13
C GLY A 49 -15.60 14.59 5.48
N GLU A 50 -14.72 13.84 6.13
CA GLU A 50 -13.34 14.24 6.37
C GLU A 50 -12.53 14.22 5.08
N ARG A 51 -11.73 15.27 4.86
CA ARG A 51 -11.00 15.51 3.63
C ARG A 51 -9.50 15.56 3.88
N ASN A 52 -8.76 15.02 2.93
CA ASN A 52 -7.31 15.17 2.81
C ASN A 52 -6.52 14.80 4.08
N ARG A 53 -6.90 13.74 4.79
CA ARG A 53 -6.06 13.24 5.87
C ARG A 53 -4.81 12.62 5.25
N SER A 54 -3.63 13.07 5.69
CA SER A 54 -2.35 12.61 5.16
C SER A 54 -2.06 11.17 5.56
N VAL A 55 -1.58 10.38 4.61
CA VAL A 55 -1.04 9.03 4.84
C VAL A 55 0.38 9.00 4.28
N ALA A 56 1.33 8.55 5.08
CA ALA A 56 2.72 8.38 4.70
C ALA A 56 3.23 7.02 5.18
N LEU A 57 3.73 6.20 4.26
CA LEU A 57 4.19 4.83 4.49
C LEU A 57 5.47 4.55 3.70
N ARG A 58 6.24 3.57 4.17
CA ARG A 58 7.42 3.05 3.46
C ARG A 58 7.19 1.61 3.07
N LEU A 59 7.18 1.32 1.78
CA LEU A 59 7.02 -0.03 1.24
C LEU A 59 8.37 -0.56 0.78
N ALA A 60 8.86 -1.61 1.44
CA ALA A 60 10.04 -2.32 0.95
C ALA A 60 9.77 -2.93 -0.43
N LEU A 61 10.81 -3.09 -1.24
CA LEU A 61 10.70 -3.67 -2.56
C LEU A 61 11.31 -5.08 -2.55
N PRO A 62 10.53 -6.13 -2.84
CA PRO A 62 11.05 -7.50 -2.88
C PRO A 62 12.09 -7.64 -3.99
N ALA A 63 13.08 -8.51 -3.76
CA ALA A 63 14.21 -8.70 -4.65
C ALA A 63 14.27 -10.11 -5.27
N ALA A 64 13.63 -11.11 -4.63
CA ALA A 64 13.60 -12.48 -5.15
C ALA A 64 12.21 -12.91 -5.66
N PRO A 65 12.15 -13.79 -6.68
CA PRO A 65 10.89 -14.32 -7.19
C PRO A 65 10.04 -15.00 -6.12
N GLY A 66 8.74 -14.68 -6.10
CA GLY A 66 7.80 -15.19 -5.09
C GLY A 66 7.78 -14.41 -3.78
N GLU A 67 8.68 -13.44 -3.59
CA GLU A 67 8.63 -12.54 -2.44
C GLU A 67 7.55 -11.46 -2.60
N ALA A 68 6.99 -11.05 -1.47
CA ALA A 68 6.16 -9.88 -1.36
C ALA A 68 6.55 -9.08 -0.13
N ALA A 69 6.44 -7.76 -0.24
CA ALA A 69 6.56 -6.85 0.88
C ALA A 69 5.22 -6.14 1.10
N ALA A 70 4.94 -5.76 2.34
CA ALA A 70 3.71 -5.09 2.72
C ALA A 70 3.96 -3.86 3.59
N ALA A 71 3.12 -2.85 3.44
CA ALA A 71 3.01 -1.70 4.32
C ALA A 71 1.53 -1.37 4.52
N GLY A 72 1.14 -0.87 5.68
CA GLY A 72 -0.26 -0.59 5.95
C GLY A 72 -0.48 0.46 7.02
N ALA A 73 -1.71 0.97 7.05
CA ALA A 73 -2.19 1.95 8.01
C ALA A 73 -3.66 1.65 8.36
N SER A 74 -4.11 2.14 9.51
CA SER A 74 -5.52 2.13 9.87
C SER A 74 -5.96 3.53 10.27
N GLU A 75 -7.04 3.99 9.67
CA GLU A 75 -7.58 5.33 9.83
C GLU A 75 -9.03 5.28 10.28
N LYS A 76 -9.40 6.22 11.16
CA LYS A 76 -10.80 6.50 11.52
C LYS A 76 -11.19 7.86 10.98
N LEU A 77 -12.14 7.90 10.06
CA LEU A 77 -12.56 9.10 9.36
C LEU A 77 -13.98 9.45 9.74
N LEU A 78 -14.25 10.75 9.87
CA LEU A 78 -15.61 11.22 10.05
C LEU A 78 -16.37 11.24 8.73
N LEU A 79 -17.57 10.68 8.72
CA LEU A 79 -18.53 10.77 7.62
C LEU A 79 -19.35 12.07 7.74
N PRO A 80 -20.04 12.49 6.66
CA PRO A 80 -21.11 13.46 6.77
C PRO A 80 -22.09 13.08 7.87
N GLY A 81 -22.40 14.02 8.77
CA GLY A 81 -23.27 13.78 9.92
C GLY A 81 -22.57 13.21 11.17
N GLY A 82 -21.25 13.00 11.14
CA GLY A 82 -20.44 12.70 12.33
C GLY A 82 -20.29 11.21 12.68
N ALA A 83 -20.87 10.30 11.90
CA ALA A 83 -20.60 8.87 12.04
C ALA A 83 -19.12 8.56 11.72
N GLU A 84 -18.57 7.51 12.32
CA GLU A 84 -17.20 7.06 12.03
C GLU A 84 -17.16 5.98 10.96
N LEU A 85 -16.18 6.08 10.06
CA LEU A 85 -15.79 5.02 9.13
C LEU A 85 -14.35 4.62 9.41
N SER A 86 -14.13 3.34 9.74
CA SER A 86 -12.79 2.78 9.90
C SER A 86 -12.31 2.23 8.54
N ALA A 87 -11.10 2.63 8.14
CA ALA A 87 -10.43 2.16 6.93
C ALA A 87 -9.10 1.49 7.30
N GLY A 88 -8.92 0.25 6.84
CA GLY A 88 -7.63 -0.44 6.83
C GLY A 88 -7.04 -0.37 5.44
N LEU A 89 -5.82 0.17 5.32
CA LEU A 89 -5.07 0.29 4.07
C LEU A 89 -3.93 -0.70 4.09
N ASN A 90 -3.84 -1.56 3.06
CA ASN A 90 -2.72 -2.47 2.88
C ASN A 90 -2.16 -2.34 1.46
N PHE A 91 -0.86 -2.15 1.39
CA PHE A 91 -0.10 -1.91 0.17
C PHE A 91 0.95 -3.00 0.03
N TYR A 92 1.03 -3.58 -1.15
CA TYR A 92 1.96 -4.67 -1.43
C TYR A 92 2.81 -4.36 -2.65
N ALA A 93 4.08 -4.75 -2.59
CA ALA A 93 4.93 -4.92 -3.75
C ALA A 93 5.17 -6.42 -3.91
N VAL A 94 4.91 -6.97 -5.09
CA VAL A 94 4.96 -8.42 -5.33
C VAL A 94 5.91 -8.72 -6.47
N CYS A 95 6.91 -9.56 -6.18
CA CYS A 95 7.76 -10.15 -7.19
C CYS A 95 7.12 -11.44 -7.70
N PRO A 96 6.73 -11.53 -8.98
CA PRO A 96 6.09 -12.74 -9.48
C PRO A 96 7.04 -13.94 -9.38
N TYR A 97 6.49 -15.15 -9.18
CA TYR A 97 7.28 -16.39 -9.16
C TYR A 97 8.10 -16.62 -10.43
N ALA A 98 7.58 -16.18 -11.59
CA ALA A 98 8.28 -16.24 -12.87
C ALA A 98 9.14 -14.99 -13.14
N GLY A 99 9.32 -14.12 -12.14
CA GLY A 99 10.15 -12.93 -12.24
C GLY A 99 11.60 -13.34 -12.52
N ARG A 100 12.17 -12.78 -13.59
CA ARG A 100 13.61 -12.89 -13.88
C ARG A 100 14.32 -11.67 -13.31
N ASP A 101 15.61 -11.82 -13.01
CA ASP A 101 16.60 -10.77 -12.70
C ASP A 101 16.03 -9.43 -12.20
N ASN A 102 16.16 -9.15 -10.90
CA ASN A 102 15.64 -7.93 -10.23
C ASN A 102 14.11 -7.78 -10.29
N CYS A 103 13.37 -8.88 -10.20
CA CYS A 103 11.91 -8.86 -10.15
C CYS A 103 11.25 -8.16 -11.36
N ALA A 104 11.73 -8.43 -12.57
CA ALA A 104 11.06 -8.00 -13.78
C ALA A 104 9.59 -8.45 -13.78
N GLY A 105 8.67 -7.52 -14.08
CA GLY A 105 7.22 -7.76 -13.98
C GLY A 105 6.64 -7.60 -12.57
N ARG A 106 7.40 -7.02 -11.63
CA ARG A 106 6.88 -6.58 -10.32
C ARG A 106 5.62 -5.75 -10.49
N TYR A 107 4.60 -6.10 -9.71
CA TYR A 107 3.34 -5.39 -9.65
C TYR A 107 3.03 -5.03 -8.20
N PHE A 108 2.08 -4.12 -8.04
CA PHE A 108 1.70 -3.60 -6.74
C PHE A 108 0.23 -3.92 -6.48
N GLN A 109 -0.13 -4.02 -5.21
CA GLN A 109 -1.54 -4.11 -4.82
C GLN A 109 -1.87 -3.02 -3.82
N ALA A 110 -3.03 -2.39 -4.01
CA ALA A 110 -3.67 -1.54 -3.01
C ALA A 110 -4.95 -2.24 -2.55
N GLN A 111 -5.10 -2.42 -1.24
CA GLN A 111 -6.26 -3.05 -0.63
C GLN A 111 -6.82 -2.14 0.46
N VAL A 112 -8.14 -2.04 0.49
CA VAL A 112 -8.90 -1.26 1.47
C VAL A 112 -9.96 -2.16 2.10
N SER A 113 -9.97 -2.23 3.43
CA SER A 113 -11.06 -2.80 4.21
C SER A 113 -11.81 -1.69 4.95
N LEU A 114 -13.12 -1.61 4.76
CA LEU A 114 -13.99 -0.65 5.45
C LEU A 114 -14.82 -1.34 6.52
N ALA A 115 -14.96 -0.68 7.67
CA ALA A 115 -15.86 -1.07 8.75
C ALA A 115 -16.58 0.18 9.29
N GLY A 116 -17.84 0.02 9.70
CA GLY A 116 -18.70 1.13 10.11
C GLY A 116 -20.13 0.94 9.58
N PRO A 117 -20.82 2.02 9.15
CA PRO A 117 -22.20 1.94 8.66
C PRO A 117 -22.39 0.97 7.50
N ALA A 118 -21.40 0.84 6.61
CA ALA A 118 -21.34 -0.21 5.61
C ALA A 118 -19.90 -0.73 5.48
N GLY A 119 -19.76 -2.05 5.47
CA GLY A 119 -18.47 -2.71 5.27
C GLY A 119 -18.17 -2.94 3.79
N ALA A 120 -16.88 -2.99 3.45
CA ALA A 120 -16.41 -3.35 2.11
C ALA A 120 -14.98 -3.86 2.14
N PHE A 121 -14.63 -4.63 1.11
CA PHE A 121 -13.24 -4.92 0.77
C PHE A 121 -13.04 -4.58 -0.70
N CYS A 122 -12.09 -3.70 -1.00
CA CYS A 122 -11.74 -3.30 -2.34
C CYS A 122 -10.25 -3.57 -2.56
N ALA A 123 -9.89 -4.06 -3.74
CA ALA A 123 -8.51 -4.31 -4.10
C ALA A 123 -8.23 -3.92 -5.55
N SER A 124 -7.00 -3.54 -5.85
CA SER A 124 -6.54 -3.27 -7.21
C SER A 124 -5.09 -3.73 -7.35
N ALA A 125 -4.79 -4.40 -8.47
CA ALA A 125 -3.43 -4.69 -8.90
C ALA A 125 -3.00 -3.62 -9.90
N LEU A 126 -1.85 -3.00 -9.67
CA LEU A 126 -1.39 -1.80 -10.34
C LEU A 126 0.04 -1.95 -10.82
N ASN A 127 0.39 -1.28 -11.92
CA ASN A 127 1.79 -1.06 -12.27
C ASN A 127 2.40 0.03 -11.38
N ALA A 128 3.71 0.24 -11.48
CA ALA A 128 4.42 1.21 -10.65
C ALA A 128 3.94 2.66 -10.84
N ALA A 129 3.58 3.06 -12.07
CA ALA A 129 3.19 4.43 -12.40
C ALA A 129 1.78 4.79 -11.87
N ASP A 130 0.89 3.81 -11.80
CA ASP A 130 -0.44 4.00 -11.20
C ASP A 130 -0.39 3.93 -9.67
N PHE A 131 0.60 3.21 -9.13
CA PHE A 131 0.75 3.01 -7.69
C PHE A 131 1.52 4.13 -6.97
N ALA A 132 2.59 4.65 -7.57
CA ALA A 132 3.44 5.68 -6.97
C ALA A 132 3.02 7.12 -7.38
N PRO A 133 3.22 8.14 -6.53
CA PRO A 133 3.66 8.07 -5.13
C PRO A 133 2.53 7.63 -4.19
N PHE A 134 1.30 7.54 -4.68
CA PHE A 134 0.16 6.99 -3.96
C PHE A 134 -0.91 6.57 -4.98
N PRO A 135 -1.58 5.43 -4.79
CA PRO A 135 -2.58 4.96 -5.73
C PRO A 135 -3.84 5.83 -5.62
N VAL A 136 -4.46 6.09 -6.76
CA VAL A 136 -5.78 6.71 -6.82
C VAL A 136 -6.82 5.59 -6.88
N MET A 137 -7.66 5.50 -5.86
CA MET A 137 -8.61 4.40 -5.70
C MET A 137 -9.83 4.83 -4.90
N MET A 138 -11.02 4.38 -5.30
CA MET A 138 -12.24 4.51 -4.49
C MET A 138 -12.63 3.16 -3.91
N CYS A 139 -13.09 3.16 -2.67
CA CYS A 139 -13.67 1.98 -2.04
C CYS A 139 -14.94 2.37 -1.28
N ALA A 140 -16.00 1.58 -1.40
CA ALA A 140 -17.25 1.85 -0.71
C ALA A 140 -18.05 0.59 -0.42
N GLY A 141 -18.71 0.60 0.73
CA GLY A 141 -19.82 -0.31 1.05
C GLY A 141 -21.15 0.35 0.74
N SER A 142 -22.19 -0.45 0.52
CA SER A 142 -23.56 0.02 0.29
C SER A 142 -24.54 -0.57 1.29
N LEU A 143 -25.47 0.25 1.76
CA LEU A 143 -26.66 -0.19 2.49
C LEU A 143 -27.79 -0.61 1.52
N PRO A 144 -28.79 -1.36 2.01
CA PRO A 144 -29.94 -1.79 1.19
C PRO A 144 -30.78 -0.65 0.61
N ASP A 145 -30.75 0.53 1.24
CA ASP A 145 -31.44 1.74 0.79
C ASP A 145 -30.72 2.45 -0.37
N GLY A 146 -29.57 1.93 -0.81
CA GLY A 146 -28.74 2.53 -1.86
C GLY A 146 -27.72 3.56 -1.35
N THR A 147 -27.68 3.85 -0.04
CA THR A 147 -26.66 4.75 0.52
C THR A 147 -25.30 4.05 0.51
N ARG A 148 -24.29 4.72 -0.02
CA ARG A 148 -22.89 4.26 0.01
C ARG A 148 -22.06 5.07 1.00
N TYR A 149 -21.15 4.37 1.66
CA TYR A 149 -20.15 4.94 2.55
C TYR A 149 -18.79 4.52 2.03
N GLY A 150 -17.93 5.49 1.75
CA GLY A 150 -16.69 5.19 1.07
C GLY A 150 -15.54 6.12 1.43
N ILE A 151 -14.40 5.74 0.89
CA ILE A 151 -13.19 6.54 0.91
C ILE A 151 -12.67 6.72 -0.51
N THR A 152 -11.87 7.76 -0.69
CA THR A 152 -11.01 7.96 -1.85
C THR A 152 -9.58 8.08 -1.36
N LEU A 153 -8.69 7.26 -1.93
CA LEU A 153 -7.25 7.47 -1.91
C LEU A 153 -6.90 8.37 -3.08
N HIS A 154 -6.14 9.43 -2.84
CA HIS A 154 -5.69 10.33 -3.89
C HIS A 154 -4.29 10.89 -3.60
N ARG A 155 -3.61 11.30 -4.66
CA ARG A 155 -2.24 11.82 -4.60
C ARG A 155 -2.24 13.21 -3.99
N SER A 156 -1.16 13.58 -3.31
CA SER A 156 -0.95 14.99 -3.02
C SER A 156 -0.85 15.76 -4.33
N PRO A 157 -1.54 16.91 -4.49
CA PRO A 157 -1.25 17.80 -5.59
C PRO A 157 0.22 18.18 -5.51
N LEU A 158 0.90 18.07 -6.65
CA LEU A 158 2.31 18.45 -6.83
C LEU A 158 2.47 19.96 -6.73
#